data_AF-A0A2M7YN93-F1
#
_entry.id   AF-A0A2M7YN93-F1
#
_cell.length_a   1.000
_cell.length_b   1.000
_cell.length_c   1.000
_cell.angle_alpha   90.00
_cell.angle_beta   90.00
_cell.angle_gamma   90.00
#
_symmetry.space_group_name_H-M   'P 1'
#
loop_
_entity.id
_entity.type
_entity.pdbx_description
1 polymer ?
#
loop_
_entity_poly.entity_id
_entity_poly.type
_entity_poly.pdbx_seq_one_letter_code
_entity_poly.pdbx_strand_id
1 'polypeptide(L)'
;MLNFFKRKIKEYECRRLTKRYCEPDKDFLNTCREEFIAKVCREIPPEKAKRFSLVVLGFKYSLAVFIILVFLGSGAAVYADRANVDYAHPLYSLKRTVEAVRVELASSQQQPVLQTELAQRRLDEIKKIEADMEIISQEVSMTTKEVSVAQGTATTTKEVAASTKKITIKKKTQQNLEAEQKKRQELMTNLRNQMRQELGSVIDEIENKRVEKTRMEKLCSSVLQIMEEDEETDGDETEEKRNERWNRFQKNCGEFIKIDWNNNQNDKSQESENKRN
;
A
#
# COMPACT_ATOMS: atom_id res chain seq x y z
N MET A 1 54.46 -14.74 -15.79
CA MET A 1 53.38 -14.72 -14.78
C MET A 1 53.62 -15.64 -13.57
N LEU A 2 54.08 -16.89 -13.74
CA LEU A 2 54.27 -17.82 -12.61
C LEU A 2 55.15 -17.30 -11.46
N ASN A 3 56.22 -16.56 -11.77
CA ASN A 3 57.14 -16.03 -10.74
C ASN A 3 56.51 -14.93 -9.87
N PHE A 4 55.52 -14.21 -10.40
CA PHE A 4 54.77 -13.20 -9.64
C PHE A 4 53.88 -13.85 -8.57
N PHE A 5 53.16 -14.92 -8.93
CA PHE A 5 52.33 -15.67 -8.01
C PHE A 5 53.15 -16.33 -6.89
N LYS A 6 54.30 -16.94 -7.21
CA LYS A 6 55.20 -17.52 -6.20
C LYS A 6 55.69 -16.48 -5.19
N ARG A 7 56.02 -15.26 -5.66
CA ARG A 7 56.44 -14.15 -4.79
C ARG A 7 55.31 -13.68 -3.87
N LYS A 8 54.08 -13.58 -4.39
CA LYS A 8 52.89 -13.18 -3.63
C LYS A 8 52.48 -14.20 -2.58
N ILE A 9 52.58 -15.49 -2.88
CA ILE A 9 52.32 -16.58 -1.92
C ILE A 9 53.33 -16.52 -0.76
N LYS A 10 54.62 -16.37 -1.07
CA LYS A 10 55.67 -16.27 -0.05
C LYS A 10 55.53 -15.02 0.82
N GLU A 11 55.12 -13.89 0.24
CA GLU A 11 54.82 -12.65 0.96
C GLU A 11 53.64 -12.82 1.92
N TYR A 12 52.58 -13.50 1.47
CA TYR A 12 51.41 -13.80 2.30
C TYR A 12 51.75 -14.73 3.48
N GLU A 13 52.55 -15.78 3.24
CA GLU A 13 53.00 -16.70 4.29
C GLU A 13 53.89 -16.00 5.32
N CYS A 14 54.85 -15.18 4.86
CA CYS A 14 55.67 -14.35 5.76
C CYS A 14 54.81 -13.44 6.63
N ARG A 15 53.83 -12.74 6.03
CA ARG A 15 52.93 -11.83 6.77
C ARG A 15 52.06 -12.56 7.78
N ARG A 16 51.60 -13.77 7.44
CA ARG A 16 50.79 -14.60 8.34
C ARG A 16 51.62 -15.12 9.51
N LEU A 17 52.86 -15.53 9.26
CA LEU A 17 53.78 -16.00 10.29
C LEU A 17 54.19 -14.85 11.22
N THR A 18 54.60 -13.70 10.69
CA THR A 18 54.92 -12.53 11.53
C THR A 18 53.73 -12.09 12.36
N LYS A 19 52.51 -12.12 11.82
CA LYS A 19 51.31 -11.82 12.59
C LYS A 19 51.11 -12.79 13.76
N ARG A 20 51.39 -14.09 13.58
CA ARG A 20 51.29 -15.08 14.68
C ARG A 20 52.40 -14.93 15.72
N TYR A 21 53.64 -14.67 15.30
CA TYR A 21 54.78 -14.56 16.21
C TYR A 21 54.84 -13.21 16.94
N CYS A 22 54.25 -12.17 16.36
CA CYS A 22 54.19 -10.84 16.95
C CYS A 22 52.79 -10.51 17.51
N GLU A 23 51.88 -11.49 17.60
CA GLU A 23 50.62 -11.28 18.30
C GLU A 23 50.94 -11.15 19.79
N PRO A 24 50.59 -10.02 20.43
CA PRO A 24 50.82 -9.88 21.85
C PRO A 24 50.02 -10.95 22.60
N ASP A 25 50.61 -11.45 23.68
CA ASP A 25 49.95 -12.43 24.53
C ASP A 25 48.62 -11.88 25.05
N LYS A 26 47.62 -12.75 25.20
CA LYS A 26 46.29 -12.36 25.68
C LYS A 26 46.37 -11.77 27.09
N ASP A 27 47.27 -12.29 27.92
CA ASP A 27 47.48 -11.79 29.27
C ASP A 27 48.07 -10.38 29.23
N PHE A 28 49.05 -10.12 28.36
CA PHE A 28 49.57 -8.77 28.13
C PHE A 28 48.49 -7.80 27.65
N LEU A 29 47.63 -8.21 26.73
CA LEU A 29 46.50 -7.39 26.26
C LEU A 29 45.51 -7.08 27.39
N ASN A 30 45.21 -8.06 28.24
CA ASN A 30 44.32 -7.87 29.38
C ASN A 30 44.94 -6.93 30.41
N THR A 31 46.22 -7.08 30.73
CA THR A 31 46.94 -6.17 31.63
C THR A 31 46.98 -4.74 31.09
N CYS A 32 47.33 -4.53 29.82
CA CYS A 32 47.30 -3.20 29.21
C CYS A 32 45.89 -2.60 29.19
N ARG A 33 44.85 -3.42 28.96
CA ARG A 33 43.46 -2.97 29.01
C ARG A 33 43.08 -2.53 30.42
N GLU A 34 43.45 -3.29 31.44
CA GLU A 34 43.17 -2.95 32.84
C GLU A 34 43.92 -1.69 33.28
N GLU A 35 45.20 -1.56 32.93
CA GLU A 35 45.99 -0.35 33.22
C GLU A 35 45.44 0.88 32.49
N PHE A 36 45.03 0.73 31.23
CA PHE A 36 44.40 1.79 30.45
C PHE A 36 43.06 2.22 31.08
N ILE A 37 42.20 1.26 31.41
CA ILE A 37 40.91 1.55 32.07
C ILE A 37 41.17 2.21 33.43
N ALA A 38 42.12 1.72 34.23
CA ALA A 38 42.45 2.31 35.53
C ALA A 38 42.96 3.75 35.40
N LYS A 39 43.77 4.05 34.38
CA LYS A 39 44.26 5.41 34.11
C LYS A 39 43.14 6.34 33.66
N VAL A 40 42.29 5.89 32.74
CA VAL A 40 41.12 6.65 32.25
C VAL A 40 40.11 6.88 33.39
N CYS A 41 39.87 5.89 34.25
CA CYS A 41 38.98 6.01 35.41
C CYS A 41 39.53 6.95 36.50
N ARG A 42 40.86 7.13 36.60
CA ARG A 42 41.47 8.14 37.50
C ARG A 42 41.31 9.56 36.99
N GLU A 43 41.32 9.77 35.68
CA GLU A 43 41.20 11.10 35.06
C GLU A 43 39.74 11.58 34.94
N ILE A 44 38.77 10.67 34.92
CA ILE A 44 37.34 11.00 34.85
C ILE A 44 36.76 11.07 36.27
N PRO A 45 36.34 12.24 36.78
CA PRO A 45 35.74 12.33 38.10
C PRO A 45 34.44 11.50 38.18
N PRO A 46 34.17 10.84 39.33
CA PRO A 46 33.08 9.86 39.48
C PRO A 46 31.69 10.46 39.21
N GLU A 47 31.52 11.78 39.38
CA GLU A 47 30.27 12.47 39.01
C GLU A 47 30.01 12.49 37.51
N LYS A 48 31.06 12.65 36.68
CA LYS A 48 30.96 12.62 35.22
C LYS A 48 30.74 11.19 34.71
N ALA A 49 31.34 10.19 35.37
CA ALA A 49 31.15 8.78 35.05
C ALA A 49 29.70 8.30 35.29
N LYS A 50 29.06 8.70 36.40
CA LYS A 50 27.64 8.39 36.68
C LYS A 50 26.70 9.01 35.64
N ARG A 51 26.91 10.29 35.29
CA ARG A 51 26.15 10.98 34.23
C ARG A 51 26.32 10.33 32.86
N PHE A 52 27.55 9.96 32.50
CA PHE A 52 27.81 9.24 31.25
C PHE A 52 27.13 7.87 31.23
N SER A 53 27.16 7.11 32.33
CA SER A 53 26.48 5.81 32.40
C SER A 53 24.96 5.96 32.26
N LEU A 54 24.35 6.99 32.86
CA LEU A 54 22.91 7.26 32.74
C LEU A 54 22.53 7.69 31.33
N VAL A 55 23.35 8.49 30.65
CA VAL A 55 23.14 8.87 29.25
C VAL A 55 23.25 7.64 28.34
N VAL A 56 24.26 6.79 28.52
CA VAL A 56 24.43 5.56 27.74
C VAL A 56 23.27 4.58 28.00
N LEU A 57 22.83 4.46 29.26
CA LEU A 57 21.70 3.61 29.63
C LEU A 57 20.39 4.16 29.03
N GLY A 58 20.18 5.48 29.09
CA GLY A 58 19.04 6.16 28.46
C GLY A 58 19.04 5.98 26.94
N PHE A 59 20.21 6.07 26.29
CA PHE A 59 20.33 5.84 24.86
C PHE A 59 20.06 4.38 24.49
N LYS A 60 20.51 3.42 25.31
CA LYS A 60 20.20 1.99 25.13
C LYS A 60 18.71 1.70 25.22
N TYR A 61 18.03 2.23 26.23
CA TYR A 61 16.58 2.05 26.38
C TYR A 61 15.80 2.78 25.31
N SER A 62 16.21 4.01 24.94
CA SER A 62 15.60 4.76 23.84
C SER A 62 15.74 4.01 22.51
N LEU A 63 16.92 3.46 22.22
CA LEU A 63 17.15 2.63 21.05
C LEU A 63 16.31 1.35 21.08
N ALA A 64 16.20 0.69 22.23
CA ALA A 64 15.37 -0.51 22.38
C ALA A 64 13.88 -0.21 22.13
N VAL A 65 13.36 0.88 22.69
CA VAL A 65 11.98 1.34 22.46
C VAL A 65 11.78 1.71 20.99
N PHE A 66 12.73 2.40 20.38
CA PHE A 66 12.67 2.72 18.95
C PHE A 66 12.62 1.47 18.09
N ILE A 67 13.48 0.47 18.37
CA ILE A 67 13.48 -0.81 17.66
C ILE A 67 12.12 -1.50 17.82
N ILE A 68 11.58 -1.57 19.03
CA ILE A 68 10.25 -2.15 19.28
C ILE A 68 9.17 -1.42 18.47
N LEU A 69 9.15 -0.08 18.48
CA LEU A 69 8.20 0.71 17.71
C LEU A 69 8.33 0.49 16.20
N VAL A 70 9.56 0.37 15.68
CA VAL A 70 9.80 0.03 14.27
C VAL A 70 9.30 -1.38 13.94
N PHE A 71 9.51 -2.36 14.81
CA PHE A 71 9.00 -3.72 14.61
C PHE A 71 7.47 -3.80 14.69
N LEU A 72 6.83 -3.11 15.64
CA LEU A 72 5.36 -3.03 15.70
C LEU A 72 4.78 -2.26 14.50
N GLY A 73 5.40 -1.14 14.13
CA GLY A 73 4.96 -0.33 12.99
C GLY A 73 5.11 -1.07 11.66
N SER A 74 6.24 -1.76 11.44
CA SER A 74 6.46 -2.57 10.25
C SER A 74 5.56 -3.81 10.21
N GLY A 75 5.27 -4.44 11.35
CA GLY A 75 4.29 -5.53 11.45
C GLY A 75 2.89 -5.07 11.05
N ALA A 76 2.43 -3.93 11.58
CA ALA A 76 1.14 -3.34 11.22
C ALA A 76 1.06 -2.95 9.73
N ALA A 77 2.16 -2.44 9.18
CA ALA A 77 2.28 -2.07 7.77
C ALA A 77 2.18 -3.29 6.84
N VAL A 78 2.92 -4.36 7.14
CA VAL A 78 2.87 -5.61 6.37
C VAL A 78 1.50 -6.27 6.50
N TYR A 79 0.90 -6.25 7.69
CA TYR A 79 -0.45 -6.75 7.89
C TYR A 79 -1.47 -5.97 7.06
N ALA A 80 -1.42 -4.64 7.06
CA ALA A 80 -2.36 -3.80 6.34
C ALA A 80 -2.35 -4.07 4.83
N ASP A 81 -1.17 -4.27 4.23
CA ASP A 81 -1.03 -4.64 2.82
C ASP A 81 -1.46 -6.10 2.56
N ARG A 82 -0.98 -7.06 3.36
CA ARG A 82 -1.27 -8.50 3.17
C ARG A 82 -2.73 -8.86 3.39
N ALA A 83 -3.37 -8.28 4.39
CA ALA A 83 -4.78 -8.51 4.69
C ALA A 83 -5.72 -7.70 3.78
N ASN A 84 -5.16 -6.87 2.89
CA ASN A 84 -5.91 -5.96 2.02
C ASN A 84 -7.01 -5.22 2.79
N VAL A 85 -6.62 -4.50 3.85
CA VAL A 85 -7.59 -3.87 4.77
C VAL A 85 -8.52 -2.92 4.02
N ASP A 86 -9.76 -2.91 4.46
CA ASP A 86 -10.85 -2.15 3.84
C ASP A 86 -10.72 -0.64 4.07
N TYR A 87 -11.43 0.15 3.27
CA TYR A 87 -11.39 1.62 3.32
C TYR A 87 -11.87 2.19 4.66
N ALA A 88 -12.77 1.47 5.35
CA ALA A 88 -13.26 1.84 6.68
C ALA A 88 -12.28 1.47 7.82
N HIS A 89 -11.22 0.71 7.54
CA HIS A 89 -10.31 0.20 8.57
C HIS A 89 -9.33 1.29 9.06
N PRO A 90 -9.00 1.37 10.37
CA PRO A 90 -8.10 2.40 10.91
C PRO A 90 -6.68 2.36 10.34
N LEU A 91 -6.24 1.20 9.84
CA LEU A 91 -4.92 1.01 9.21
C LEU A 91 -4.90 1.32 7.70
N TYR A 92 -5.99 1.82 7.14
CA TYR A 92 -6.08 2.08 5.70
C TYR A 92 -5.08 3.14 5.21
N SER A 93 -4.84 4.19 5.99
CA SER A 93 -3.80 5.19 5.67
C SER A 93 -2.41 4.56 5.58
N LEU A 94 -2.12 3.62 6.48
CA LEU A 94 -0.85 2.88 6.48
C LEU A 94 -0.72 1.97 5.26
N LYS A 95 -1.80 1.28 4.86
CA LYS A 95 -1.86 0.52 3.59
C LYS A 95 -1.45 1.41 2.41
N ARG A 96 -2.01 2.61 2.30
CA ARG A 96 -1.67 3.56 1.22
C ARG A 96 -0.21 3.98 1.23
N THR A 97 0.34 4.26 2.40
CA THR A 97 1.77 4.61 2.51
C THR A 97 2.67 3.46 2.07
N VAL A 98 2.34 2.23 2.48
CA VAL A 98 3.11 1.03 2.11
C VAL A 98 3.04 0.78 0.60
N GLU A 99 1.86 0.92 -0.01
CA GLU A 99 1.68 0.76 -1.45
C GLU A 99 2.50 1.79 -2.23
N ALA A 100 2.50 3.07 -1.82
CA ALA A 100 3.31 4.11 -2.46
C ALA A 100 4.82 3.81 -2.39
N VAL A 101 5.32 3.42 -1.20
CA VAL A 101 6.72 3.04 -1.01
C VAL A 101 7.07 1.80 -1.84
N ARG A 102 6.16 0.84 -1.96
CA ARG A 102 6.36 -0.38 -2.76
C ARG A 102 6.52 -0.05 -4.25
N VAL A 103 5.77 0.93 -4.78
CA VAL A 103 5.92 1.40 -6.17
C VAL A 103 7.25 2.12 -6.38
N GLU A 104 7.66 2.96 -5.44
CA GLU A 104 8.91 3.71 -5.52
C GLU A 104 10.15 2.81 -5.46
N LEU A 105 10.10 1.74 -4.66
CA LEU A 105 11.18 0.76 -4.52
C LEU A 105 11.15 -0.35 -5.60
N ALA A 106 10.08 -0.45 -6.39
CA ALA A 106 9.98 -1.46 -7.43
C ALA A 106 10.95 -1.18 -8.59
N SER A 107 11.45 -2.24 -9.22
CA SER A 107 12.26 -2.08 -10.44
C SER A 107 11.41 -1.59 -11.62
N SER A 108 12.02 -0.91 -12.59
CA SER A 108 11.34 -0.35 -13.76
C SER A 108 10.53 -1.37 -14.57
N GLN A 109 10.91 -2.66 -14.52
CA GLN A 109 10.15 -3.73 -15.18
C GLN A 109 8.97 -4.26 -14.36
N GLN A 110 8.96 -4.04 -13.05
CA GLN A 110 7.92 -4.49 -12.12
C GLN A 110 6.91 -3.39 -11.79
N GLN A 111 7.30 -2.12 -11.93
CA GLN A 111 6.42 -0.96 -11.78
C GLN A 111 5.09 -1.06 -12.55
N PRO A 112 5.04 -1.45 -13.84
CA PRO A 112 3.78 -1.45 -14.58
C PRO A 112 2.86 -2.59 -14.12
N VAL A 113 3.44 -3.71 -13.69
CA VAL A 113 2.69 -4.84 -13.12
C VAL A 113 2.12 -4.47 -11.76
N LEU A 114 2.88 -3.75 -10.94
CA LEU A 114 2.42 -3.33 -9.63
C LEU A 114 1.34 -2.24 -9.73
N GLN A 115 1.50 -1.28 -10.64
CA GLN A 115 0.51 -0.23 -10.86
C GLN A 115 -0.80 -0.76 -11.42
N THR A 116 -0.76 -1.78 -12.30
CA THR A 116 -1.99 -2.48 -12.73
C THR A 116 -2.66 -3.25 -11.59
N GLU A 117 -1.87 -3.92 -10.73
CA GLU A 117 -2.40 -4.59 -9.53
C GLU A 117 -3.08 -3.59 -8.58
N LEU A 118 -2.45 -2.43 -8.33
CA LEU A 118 -3.03 -1.38 -7.50
C LEU A 118 -4.29 -0.78 -8.12
N ALA A 119 -4.30 -0.54 -9.43
CA ALA A 119 -5.46 -0.01 -10.13
C ALA A 119 -6.66 -0.96 -10.01
N GLN A 120 -6.45 -2.27 -10.17
CA GLN A 120 -7.49 -3.27 -9.94
C GLN A 120 -7.99 -3.24 -8.48
N ARG A 121 -7.09 -3.14 -7.50
CA ARG A 121 -7.49 -3.02 -6.09
C ARG A 121 -8.33 -1.77 -5.85
N ARG A 122 -8.04 -0.65 -6.52
CA ARG A 122 -8.85 0.58 -6.41
C ARG A 122 -10.24 0.38 -6.95
N LEU A 123 -10.35 -0.27 -8.11
CA LEU A 123 -11.62 -0.63 -8.71
C LEU A 123 -12.46 -1.49 -7.75
N ASP A 124 -11.85 -2.50 -7.13
CA ASP A 124 -12.53 -3.37 -6.16
C ASP A 124 -12.98 -2.60 -4.89
N GLU A 125 -12.20 -1.64 -4.42
CA GLU A 125 -12.56 -0.77 -3.30
C GLU A 125 -13.73 0.16 -3.66
N ILE A 126 -13.73 0.72 -4.87
CA ILE A 126 -14.83 1.56 -5.38
C ILE A 126 -16.13 0.75 -5.39
N LYS A 127 -16.12 -0.45 -6.00
CA LYS A 127 -17.29 -1.34 -6.05
C LYS A 127 -17.84 -1.70 -4.67
N LYS A 128 -16.95 -1.87 -3.68
CA LYS A 128 -17.36 -2.10 -2.29
C LYS A 128 -18.02 -0.89 -1.67
N ILE A 129 -17.48 0.31 -1.89
CA ILE A 129 -18.09 1.55 -1.38
C ILE A 129 -19.46 1.77 -2.03
N GLU A 130 -19.60 1.53 -3.34
CA GLU A 130 -20.87 1.61 -4.07
C GLU A 130 -21.92 0.66 -3.47
N ALA A 131 -21.57 -0.62 -3.31
CA ALA A 131 -22.46 -1.62 -2.70
C ALA A 131 -22.89 -1.21 -1.27
N ASP A 132 -21.95 -0.72 -0.46
CA ASP A 132 -22.25 -0.24 0.88
C ASP A 132 -23.18 0.98 0.89
N MET A 133 -23.02 1.90 -0.07
CA MET A 133 -23.91 3.05 -0.20
C MET A 133 -25.32 2.65 -0.64
N GLU A 134 -25.46 1.67 -1.53
CA GLU A 134 -26.76 1.14 -1.94
C GLU A 134 -27.51 0.52 -0.77
N ILE A 135 -26.82 -0.27 0.07
CA ILE A 135 -27.40 -0.87 1.28
C ILE A 135 -27.89 0.21 2.24
N ILE A 136 -27.06 1.23 2.51
CA ILE A 136 -27.43 2.36 3.39
C ILE A 136 -28.64 3.11 2.84
N SER A 137 -28.68 3.35 1.52
CA SER A 137 -29.81 4.02 0.86
C SER A 137 -31.10 3.21 1.02
N GLN A 138 -31.01 1.88 0.91
CA GLN A 138 -32.15 0.97 1.07
C GLN A 138 -32.67 0.94 2.52
N GLU A 139 -31.79 0.85 3.52
CA GLU A 139 -32.16 0.86 4.96
C GLU A 139 -32.85 2.18 5.37
N VAL A 140 -32.37 3.31 4.85
CA VAL A 140 -32.98 4.64 5.08
C VAL A 140 -34.35 4.74 4.42
N SER A 141 -34.56 4.10 3.26
CA SER A 141 -35.86 4.04 2.58
C SER A 141 -36.90 3.17 3.31
N MET A 142 -36.47 2.12 4.01
CA MET A 142 -37.36 1.25 4.79
C MET A 142 -37.75 1.88 6.13
N THR A 143 -36.78 2.49 6.83
CA THR A 143 -37.04 3.18 8.11
C THR A 143 -37.89 4.44 7.96
N THR A 144 -37.86 5.12 6.80
CA THR A 144 -38.77 6.23 6.49
C THR A 144 -40.20 5.77 6.17
N LYS A 145 -40.38 4.56 5.62
CA LYS A 145 -41.72 3.99 5.35
C LYS A 145 -42.42 3.46 6.61
N GLU A 146 -41.71 2.90 7.58
CA GLU A 146 -42.34 2.43 8.82
C GLU A 146 -42.81 3.56 9.74
N VAL A 147 -42.17 4.74 9.67
CA VAL A 147 -42.51 5.88 10.53
C VAL A 147 -43.69 6.70 9.98
N SER A 148 -43.93 6.70 8.67
CA SER A 148 -45.10 7.38 8.09
C SER A 148 -46.42 6.64 8.35
N VAL A 149 -46.37 5.33 8.61
CA VAL A 149 -47.55 4.53 8.99
C VAL A 149 -47.93 4.73 10.47
N ALA A 150 -46.98 5.04 11.35
CA ALA A 150 -47.23 5.25 12.78
C ALA A 150 -47.77 6.66 13.14
N GLN A 151 -47.85 7.59 12.17
CA GLN A 151 -48.39 8.95 12.38
C GLN A 151 -49.88 9.08 12.07
N GLY A 152 -50.54 7.99 11.68
CA GLY A 152 -51.92 7.96 11.21
C GLY A 152 -53.00 7.60 12.23
N THR A 153 -52.84 7.79 13.55
CA THR A 153 -53.97 7.66 14.50
C THR A 153 -53.81 8.53 15.76
N ALA A 154 -54.51 9.67 15.74
CA ALA A 154 -55.30 10.33 16.78
C ALA A 154 -54.73 10.66 18.20
N THR A 155 -54.80 11.98 18.52
CA THR A 155 -55.17 12.64 19.81
C THR A 155 -54.46 12.18 21.10
N THR A 156 -53.75 13.04 21.86
CA THR A 156 -54.34 14.05 22.76
C THR A 156 -53.23 14.97 23.32
N THR A 157 -53.59 16.22 23.55
CA THR A 157 -52.85 17.35 24.14
C THR A 157 -52.00 17.04 25.40
N LYS A 158 -50.71 16.71 25.25
CA LYS A 158 -49.62 17.03 26.22
C LYS A 158 -48.17 16.75 25.75
N GLU A 159 -47.93 16.57 24.44
CA GLU A 159 -46.68 15.99 23.91
C GLU A 159 -45.75 16.95 23.14
N VAL A 160 -45.91 18.27 23.31
CA VAL A 160 -45.15 19.24 22.50
C VAL A 160 -43.66 19.30 22.90
N ALA A 161 -43.27 18.97 24.13
CA ALA A 161 -41.86 19.00 24.56
C ALA A 161 -41.05 17.74 24.19
N ALA A 162 -41.70 16.56 24.12
CA ALA A 162 -41.04 15.31 23.70
C ALA A 162 -40.89 15.22 22.16
N SER A 163 -41.81 15.85 21.43
CA SER A 163 -41.78 16.00 19.98
C SER A 163 -40.56 16.80 19.50
N THR A 164 -40.25 17.95 20.12
CA THR A 164 -39.11 18.79 19.70
C THR A 164 -37.76 18.10 19.88
N LYS A 165 -37.55 17.33 20.96
CA LYS A 165 -36.33 16.51 21.16
C LYS A 165 -36.19 15.41 20.09
N LYS A 166 -37.28 14.72 19.73
CA LYS A 166 -37.28 13.71 18.64
C LYS A 166 -37.00 14.34 17.26
N ILE A 167 -37.47 15.56 17.00
CA ILE A 167 -37.24 16.28 15.73
C ILE A 167 -35.79 16.77 15.62
N THR A 168 -35.18 17.28 16.71
CA THR A 168 -33.77 17.72 16.69
C THR A 168 -32.79 16.54 16.56
N ILE A 169 -33.10 15.39 17.16
CA ILE A 169 -32.31 14.17 17.02
C ILE A 169 -32.36 13.67 15.56
N LYS A 170 -33.55 13.62 14.94
CA LYS A 170 -33.70 13.20 13.52
C LYS A 170 -32.95 14.11 12.54
N LYS A 171 -32.99 15.44 12.74
CA LYS A 171 -32.28 16.40 11.87
C LYS A 171 -30.76 16.26 11.98
N LYS A 172 -30.24 15.96 13.18
CA LYS A 172 -28.81 15.71 13.41
C LYS A 172 -28.36 14.35 12.83
N THR A 173 -29.20 13.32 12.90
CA THR A 173 -28.93 12.02 12.27
C THR A 173 -28.91 12.12 10.75
N GLN A 174 -29.83 12.88 10.15
CA GLN A 174 -29.88 13.08 8.69
C GLN A 174 -28.70 13.92 8.17
N GLN A 175 -28.30 14.97 8.88
CA GLN A 175 -27.09 15.75 8.53
C GLN A 175 -25.80 14.93 8.67
N ASN A 176 -25.70 14.06 9.69
CA ASN A 176 -24.55 13.17 9.83
C ASN A 176 -24.48 12.14 8.70
N LEU A 177 -25.62 11.63 8.24
CA LEU A 177 -25.72 10.69 7.14
C LEU A 177 -25.32 11.35 5.80
N GLU A 178 -25.85 12.54 5.50
CA GLU A 178 -25.48 13.31 4.30
C GLU A 178 -23.98 13.64 4.31
N ALA A 179 -23.42 14.00 5.47
CA ALA A 179 -21.98 14.25 5.61
C ALA A 179 -21.14 12.97 5.41
N GLU A 180 -21.62 11.82 5.87
CA GLU A 180 -20.95 10.54 5.65
C GLU A 180 -21.02 10.09 4.19
N GLN A 181 -22.18 10.23 3.54
CA GLN A 181 -22.35 9.98 2.11
C GLN A 181 -21.42 10.88 1.28
N LYS A 182 -21.36 12.17 1.60
CA LYS A 182 -20.44 13.10 0.93
C LYS A 182 -18.98 12.68 1.09
N LYS A 183 -18.56 12.25 2.29
CA LYS A 183 -17.19 11.75 2.53
C LYS A 183 -16.91 10.47 1.74
N ARG A 184 -17.87 9.55 1.65
CA ARG A 184 -17.73 8.32 0.86
C ARG A 184 -17.64 8.63 -0.63
N GLN A 185 -18.45 9.57 -1.12
CA GLN A 185 -18.40 10.04 -2.50
C GLN A 185 -17.06 10.70 -2.83
N GLU A 186 -16.55 11.58 -1.95
CA GLU A 186 -15.23 12.19 -2.09
C GLU A 186 -14.09 11.15 -2.03
N LEU A 187 -14.25 10.10 -1.22
CA LEU A 187 -13.30 8.99 -1.19
C LEU A 187 -13.30 8.23 -2.53
N MET A 188 -14.47 7.90 -3.08
CA MET A 188 -14.57 7.21 -4.37
C MET A 188 -13.96 8.03 -5.51
N THR A 189 -14.22 9.34 -5.57
CA THR A 189 -13.62 10.21 -6.60
C THR A 189 -12.10 10.25 -6.47
N ASN A 190 -11.56 10.33 -5.24
CA ASN A 190 -10.13 10.24 -5.01
C ASN A 190 -9.54 8.89 -5.44
N LEU A 191 -10.24 7.77 -5.17
CA LEU A 191 -9.81 6.44 -5.59
C LEU A 191 -9.82 6.27 -7.10
N ARG A 192 -10.86 6.77 -7.79
CA ARG A 192 -10.92 6.77 -9.26
C ARG A 192 -9.78 7.58 -9.85
N ASN A 193 -9.53 8.78 -9.32
CA ASN A 193 -8.42 9.60 -9.79
C ASN A 193 -7.06 8.90 -9.62
N GLN A 194 -6.84 8.22 -8.48
CA GLN A 194 -5.63 7.42 -8.25
C GLN A 194 -5.53 6.24 -9.22
N MET A 195 -6.59 5.47 -9.39
CA MET A 195 -6.65 4.36 -10.35
C MET A 195 -6.30 4.82 -11.77
N ARG A 196 -6.88 5.95 -12.19
CA ARG A 196 -6.65 6.54 -13.50
C ARG A 196 -5.22 7.03 -13.68
N GLN A 197 -4.62 7.59 -12.63
CA GLN A 197 -3.21 7.95 -12.62
C GLN A 197 -2.30 6.72 -12.73
N GLU A 198 -2.58 5.66 -11.98
CA GLU A 198 -1.85 4.38 -12.02
C GLU A 198 -1.95 3.72 -13.41
N LEU A 199 -3.12 3.77 -14.05
CA LEU A 199 -3.27 3.30 -15.44
C LEU A 199 -2.51 4.19 -16.43
N GLY A 200 -2.54 5.51 -16.25
CA GLY A 200 -1.81 6.46 -17.09
C GLY A 200 -0.30 6.17 -17.10
N SER A 201 0.30 5.92 -15.93
CA SER A 201 1.72 5.57 -15.84
C SER A 201 2.03 4.22 -16.49
N VAL A 202 1.15 3.23 -16.40
CA VAL A 202 1.30 1.96 -17.12
C VAL A 202 1.29 2.18 -18.63
N ILE A 203 0.34 2.97 -19.14
CA ILE A 203 0.25 3.29 -20.57
C ILE A 203 1.52 4.03 -21.04
N ASP A 204 2.02 4.97 -20.25
CA ASP A 204 3.28 5.68 -20.53
C ASP A 204 4.48 4.72 -20.59
N GLU A 205 4.56 3.74 -19.68
CA GLU A 205 5.63 2.74 -19.67
C GLU A 205 5.56 1.78 -20.85
N ILE A 206 4.35 1.40 -21.27
CA ILE A 206 4.10 0.60 -22.47
C ILE A 206 4.52 1.39 -23.72
N GLU A 207 4.13 2.66 -23.83
CA GLU A 207 4.48 3.52 -24.98
C GLU A 207 6.00 3.70 -25.11
N ASN A 208 6.68 3.85 -23.97
CA ASN A 208 8.13 3.97 -23.92
C ASN A 208 8.88 2.63 -24.10
N LYS A 209 8.16 1.52 -24.39
CA LYS A 209 8.73 0.18 -24.59
C LYS A 209 9.63 -0.29 -23.44
N ARG A 210 9.33 0.15 -22.22
CA ARG A 210 10.08 -0.26 -21.00
C ARG A 210 9.66 -1.64 -20.49
N VAL A 211 8.62 -2.20 -21.08
CA VAL A 211 8.02 -3.49 -20.75
C VAL A 211 8.50 -4.55 -21.74
N GLU A 212 8.78 -5.76 -21.26
CA GLU A 212 9.07 -6.91 -22.13
C GLU A 212 7.84 -7.33 -22.92
N LYS A 213 8.01 -7.69 -24.20
CA LYS A 213 6.89 -8.06 -25.09
C LYS A 213 6.00 -9.17 -24.53
N THR A 214 6.57 -10.15 -23.84
CA THR A 214 5.84 -11.27 -23.20
C THR A 214 4.95 -10.84 -22.05
N ARG A 215 5.22 -9.68 -21.43
CA ARG A 215 4.40 -9.12 -20.35
C ARG A 215 3.39 -8.10 -20.85
N MET A 216 3.65 -7.48 -22.02
CA MET A 216 2.75 -6.50 -22.62
C MET A 216 1.35 -7.09 -22.83
N GLU A 217 1.23 -8.31 -23.35
CA GLU A 217 -0.07 -8.95 -23.59
C GLU A 217 -0.93 -9.00 -22.32
N LYS A 218 -0.38 -9.54 -21.22
CA LYS A 218 -1.08 -9.60 -19.92
C LYS A 218 -1.44 -8.22 -19.37
N LEU A 219 -0.53 -7.26 -19.49
CA LEU A 219 -0.75 -5.90 -19.03
C LEU A 219 -1.85 -5.21 -19.85
N CYS A 220 -1.81 -5.35 -21.17
CA CYS A 220 -2.83 -4.82 -22.07
C CYS A 220 -4.20 -5.43 -21.74
N SER A 221 -4.31 -6.75 -21.57
CA SER A 221 -5.59 -7.39 -21.23
C SER A 221 -6.09 -6.94 -19.84
N SER A 222 -5.21 -6.78 -18.86
CA SER A 222 -5.58 -6.29 -17.52
C SER A 222 -6.04 -4.83 -17.54
N VAL A 223 -5.32 -3.96 -18.26
CA VAL A 223 -5.70 -2.55 -18.42
C VAL A 223 -7.03 -2.42 -19.15
N LEU A 224 -7.25 -3.22 -20.20
CA LEU A 224 -8.52 -3.24 -20.92
C LEU A 224 -9.68 -3.59 -19.99
N GLN A 225 -9.54 -4.66 -19.19
CA GLN A 225 -10.56 -5.06 -18.24
C GLN A 225 -10.88 -3.95 -17.23
N ILE A 226 -9.86 -3.32 -16.64
CA ILE A 226 -10.07 -2.21 -15.68
C ILE A 226 -10.79 -1.04 -16.34
N MET A 227 -10.42 -0.69 -17.58
CA MET A 227 -11.02 0.41 -18.31
C MET A 227 -12.47 0.13 -18.76
N GLU A 228 -12.81 -1.12 -19.06
CA GLU A 228 -14.18 -1.55 -19.37
C GLU A 228 -15.06 -1.57 -18.12
N GLU A 229 -14.50 -1.99 -16.98
CA GLU A 229 -15.24 -2.04 -15.71
C GLU A 229 -15.39 -0.67 -15.04
N ASP A 230 -14.58 0.34 -15.39
CA ASP A 230 -14.77 1.75 -14.99
C ASP A 230 -15.88 2.39 -15.84
N GLU A 231 -17.13 1.93 -15.66
CA GLU A 231 -18.29 2.38 -16.44
C GLU A 231 -18.61 3.88 -16.21
N GLU A 232 -18.34 4.42 -15.02
CA GLU A 232 -18.75 5.77 -14.62
C GLU A 232 -17.75 6.90 -14.97
N THR A 233 -18.27 7.91 -15.67
CA THR A 233 -17.63 9.23 -15.87
C THR A 233 -17.85 10.18 -14.68
N ASP A 234 -18.04 9.66 -13.47
CA ASP A 234 -18.34 10.54 -12.34
C ASP A 234 -17.00 11.05 -11.78
N GLY A 235 -16.63 12.25 -12.19
CA GLY A 235 -15.41 12.94 -11.78
C GLY A 235 -15.07 14.12 -12.70
N ASP A 236 -13.95 14.79 -12.41
CA ASP A 236 -13.44 15.95 -13.17
C ASP A 236 -12.83 15.58 -14.54
N GLU A 237 -12.99 14.32 -14.97
CA GLU A 237 -12.45 13.86 -16.24
C GLU A 237 -13.39 14.18 -17.39
N THR A 238 -12.89 14.97 -18.33
CA THR A 238 -13.62 15.24 -19.57
C THR A 238 -13.62 14.01 -20.47
N GLU A 239 -14.70 13.83 -21.24
CA GLU A 239 -14.82 12.79 -22.26
C GLU A 239 -13.63 12.81 -23.24
N GLU A 240 -13.10 14.01 -23.52
CA GLU A 240 -11.88 14.19 -24.32
C GLU A 240 -10.66 13.49 -23.73
N LYS A 241 -10.40 13.65 -22.42
CA LYS A 241 -9.26 12.98 -21.74
C LYS A 241 -9.44 11.46 -21.71
N ARG A 242 -10.67 10.99 -21.53
CA ARG A 242 -11.00 9.56 -21.58
C ARG A 242 -10.69 8.98 -22.96
N ASN A 243 -11.15 9.65 -24.01
CA ASN A 243 -10.94 9.26 -25.40
C ASN A 243 -9.45 9.33 -25.79
N GLU A 244 -8.72 10.36 -25.35
CA GLU A 244 -7.28 10.46 -25.58
C GLU A 244 -6.54 9.27 -24.96
N ARG A 245 -6.85 8.92 -23.70
CA ARG A 245 -6.26 7.78 -23.02
C ARG A 245 -6.58 6.46 -23.73
N TRP A 246 -7.83 6.27 -24.13
CA TRP A 246 -8.26 5.08 -24.88
C TRP A 246 -7.53 4.95 -26.22
N ASN A 247 -7.38 6.05 -26.95
CA ASN A 247 -6.65 6.07 -28.21
C ASN A 247 -5.17 5.74 -28.03
N ARG A 248 -4.52 6.31 -27.00
CA ARG A 248 -3.13 5.98 -26.65
C ARG A 248 -2.99 4.50 -26.30
N PHE A 249 -3.92 3.96 -25.52
CA PHE A 249 -3.95 2.55 -25.17
C PHE A 249 -4.12 1.67 -26.41
N GLN A 250 -5.13 1.90 -27.25
CA GLN A 250 -5.35 1.13 -28.47
C GLN A 250 -4.17 1.18 -29.44
N LYS A 251 -3.53 2.33 -29.60
CA LYS A 251 -2.35 2.48 -30.48
C LYS A 251 -1.21 1.55 -30.06
N ASN A 252 -1.00 1.37 -28.76
CA ASN A 252 0.13 0.62 -28.23
C ASN A 252 -0.19 -0.85 -27.92
N CYS A 253 -1.43 -1.14 -27.52
CA CYS A 253 -1.90 -2.47 -27.13
C CYS A 253 -2.74 -3.18 -28.19
N GLY A 254 -3.16 -2.49 -29.26
CA GLY A 254 -4.12 -3.02 -30.23
C GLY A 254 -3.67 -4.29 -30.97
N GLU A 255 -2.36 -4.49 -31.14
CA GLU A 255 -1.81 -5.73 -31.71
C GLU A 255 -1.93 -6.92 -30.76
N PHE A 256 -1.86 -6.68 -29.45
CA PHE A 256 -1.92 -7.73 -28.42
C PHE A 256 -3.38 -8.11 -28.10
N ILE A 257 -4.29 -7.14 -28.07
CA ILE A 257 -5.70 -7.37 -27.74
C ILE A 257 -6.43 -8.19 -28.82
N LYS A 258 -6.03 -8.06 -30.10
CA LYS A 258 -6.62 -8.84 -31.20
C LYS A 258 -6.29 -10.34 -31.14
N ILE A 259 -5.21 -10.72 -30.47
CA ILE A 259 -4.78 -12.11 -30.37
C ILE A 259 -5.69 -12.88 -29.40
N ASP A 260 -6.09 -12.26 -28.29
CA ASP A 260 -6.99 -12.89 -27.30
C ASP A 260 -8.43 -13.07 -27.83
N TRP A 261 -8.96 -12.11 -28.60
CA TRP A 261 -10.33 -12.24 -29.16
C TRP A 261 -10.47 -13.43 -30.13
N ASN A 262 -9.46 -13.71 -30.95
CA ASN A 262 -9.47 -14.84 -31.87
C ASN A 262 -9.25 -16.19 -31.17
N ASN A 263 -8.45 -16.23 -30.10
CA ASN A 263 -8.22 -17.46 -29.33
C ASN A 263 -9.45 -17.85 -28.48
N ASN A 264 -10.14 -16.87 -27.89
CA ASN A 264 -11.31 -17.11 -27.05
C ASN A 264 -12.56 -17.54 -27.86
N GLN A 265 -12.63 -17.20 -29.16
CA GLN A 265 -13.64 -17.75 -30.07
C GLN A 265 -13.35 -19.21 -30.47
N ASN A 266 -12.09 -19.62 -30.57
CA ASN A 266 -11.72 -20.99 -30.88
C ASN A 266 -12.01 -21.95 -29.71
N ASP A 267 -11.78 -21.53 -28.47
CA ASP A 267 -12.10 -22.35 -27.28
C ASP A 267 -13.62 -22.53 -27.09
N LYS A 268 -14.42 -21.47 -27.31
CA LYS A 268 -15.89 -21.58 -27.26
C LYS A 268 -16.46 -22.46 -28.38
N SER A 269 -15.80 -22.53 -29.52
CA SER A 269 -16.22 -23.38 -30.64
C SER A 269 -15.98 -24.87 -30.33
N GLN A 270 -14.86 -25.21 -29.70
CA GLN A 270 -14.57 -26.59 -29.28
C GLN A 270 -15.45 -27.07 -28.12
N GLU A 271 -15.83 -26.19 -27.19
CA GLU A 271 -16.76 -26.55 -26.10
C GLU A 271 -18.20 -26.76 -26.60
N SER A 272 -18.56 -26.17 -27.75
CA SER A 272 -19.87 -26.36 -28.39
C SER A 272 -19.97 -27.65 -29.24
N GLU A 273 -18.85 -28.15 -29.77
CA GLU A 273 -18.79 -29.45 -30.46
C GLU A 273 -18.74 -30.63 -29.49
N ASN A 274 -18.11 -30.47 -28.32
CA ASN A 274 -18.03 -31.53 -27.32
C ASN A 274 -19.33 -31.75 -26.52
N LYS A 275 -20.35 -30.89 -26.72
CA LYS A 275 -21.72 -31.07 -26.18
C LYS A 275 -22.69 -31.70 -27.18
N ARG A 276 -22.22 -32.08 -28.38
CA ARG A 276 -23.03 -32.76 -29.42
C ARG A 276 -22.62 -34.20 -29.72
N ASN A 277 -21.66 -34.75 -28.99
CA ASN A 277 -21.30 -36.18 -29.03
C ASN A 277 -21.70 -36.89 -27.74
#